data_AF-A0A2H9PB37-F1
#
_entry.id   AF-A0A2H9PB37-F1
#
_cell.length_a   1.000
_cell.length_b   1.000
_cell.length_c   1.000
_cell.angle_alpha   90.00
_cell.angle_beta   90.00
_cell.angle_gamma   90.00
#
_symmetry.space_group_name_H-M   'P 1'
#
loop_
_entity.id
_entity.type
_entity.pdbx_description
1 polymer ?
#
loop_
_entity_poly.entity_id
_entity_poly.type
_entity_poly.pdbx_seq_one_letter_code
_entity_poly.pdbx_strand_id
1 'polypeptide(L)'
;MSKPREFEDKNREVMDEFYDLSESYSGGNGESIKKRLKKLIEKDPDFLDSHVLLYQILQDEDNPAETEKILDEAYNRAIKLITDKHGNWPDVLEWGWLENRHIIRAILNKAILLWDKNKTEEALDIFRKLLKTNPGDNVGARDFILAIRMNMTYKEYEKRFNKGGYYDNESADWFNKNYKKFPDEFSWWEKAVEKYG
;
A
#
# COMPACT_ATOMS: atom_id res chain seq x y z
N MET A 1 -10.91 -28.72 -5.66
CA MET A 1 -10.64 -27.35 -5.16
C MET A 1 -11.06 -26.40 -6.27
N SER A 2 -11.81 -25.33 -5.96
CA SER A 2 -12.12 -24.29 -6.95
C SER A 2 -10.84 -23.56 -7.36
N LYS A 3 -10.78 -23.09 -8.60
CA LYS A 3 -9.69 -22.20 -9.05
C LYS A 3 -9.67 -20.94 -8.15
N PRO A 4 -8.50 -20.44 -7.72
CA PRO A 4 -8.42 -19.19 -6.97
C PRO A 4 -9.04 -18.05 -7.76
N ARG A 5 -9.73 -17.13 -7.07
CA ARG A 5 -10.24 -15.90 -7.66
C ARG A 5 -9.12 -14.88 -7.75
N GLU A 6 -8.61 -14.71 -8.95
CA GLU A 6 -7.66 -13.65 -9.29
C GLU A 6 -8.43 -12.34 -9.58
N PHE A 7 -7.83 -11.21 -9.20
CA PHE A 7 -8.29 -9.88 -9.59
C PHE A 7 -7.20 -9.18 -10.41
N GLU A 8 -7.62 -8.63 -11.54
CA GLU A 8 -6.83 -7.77 -12.40
C GLU A 8 -7.72 -6.56 -12.75
N ASP A 9 -7.26 -5.36 -12.43
CA ASP A 9 -7.98 -4.15 -12.81
C ASP A 9 -7.89 -3.92 -14.32
N LYS A 10 -8.77 -3.07 -14.85
CA LYS A 10 -8.65 -2.60 -16.23
C LYS A 10 -7.53 -1.57 -16.37
N ASN A 11 -7.00 -1.42 -17.58
CA ASN A 11 -6.19 -0.26 -17.94
C ASN A 11 -6.93 1.06 -17.68
N ARG A 12 -6.20 2.03 -17.11
CA ARG A 12 -6.73 3.33 -16.69
C ARG A 12 -6.19 4.41 -17.62
N GLU A 13 -7.07 5.12 -18.31
CA GLU A 13 -6.70 6.10 -19.34
C GLU A 13 -5.84 7.27 -18.82
N VAL A 14 -5.91 7.54 -17.51
CA VAL A 14 -5.13 8.59 -16.85
C VAL A 14 -3.75 8.13 -16.40
N MET A 15 -3.41 6.84 -16.52
CA MET A 15 -2.19 6.27 -15.98
C MET A 15 -0.93 6.93 -16.56
N ASP A 16 -0.84 7.07 -17.88
CA ASP A 16 0.31 7.68 -18.54
C ASP A 16 0.46 9.16 -18.14
N GLU A 17 -0.65 9.91 -18.20
CA GLU A 17 -0.69 11.33 -17.80
C GLU A 17 -0.30 11.53 -16.32
N PHE A 18 -0.64 10.57 -15.46
CA PHE A 18 -0.23 10.55 -14.07
C PHE A 18 1.27 10.32 -13.90
N TYR A 19 1.86 9.34 -14.59
CA TYR A 19 3.29 9.06 -14.45
C TYR A 19 4.13 10.25 -14.93
N ASP A 20 3.77 10.85 -16.07
CA ASP A 20 4.38 12.10 -16.55
C ASP A 20 4.27 13.24 -15.51
N LEU A 21 3.10 13.36 -14.87
CA LEU A 21 2.88 14.36 -13.82
C LEU A 21 3.73 14.07 -12.57
N SER A 22 3.79 12.81 -12.13
CA SER A 22 4.54 12.38 -10.96
C SER A 22 6.03 12.61 -11.13
N GLU A 23 6.59 12.34 -12.32
CA GLU A 23 8.00 12.62 -12.63
C GLU A 23 8.31 14.12 -12.64
N SER A 24 7.32 14.97 -12.97
CA SER A 24 7.49 16.42 -12.95
C SER A 24 7.44 17.05 -11.54
N TYR A 25 7.08 16.29 -10.50
CA TYR A 25 7.02 16.81 -9.14
C TYR A 25 8.44 16.99 -8.57
N SER A 26 8.75 18.22 -8.13
CA SER A 26 10.07 18.58 -7.62
C SER A 26 10.04 19.20 -6.21
N GLY A 27 8.91 19.07 -5.50
CA GLY A 27 8.64 19.76 -4.23
C GLY A 27 8.30 21.24 -4.42
N GLY A 28 9.03 21.97 -5.27
CA GLY A 28 8.84 23.40 -5.52
C GLY A 28 7.58 23.77 -6.32
N ASN A 29 6.87 22.78 -6.88
CA ASN A 29 5.67 22.96 -7.70
C ASN A 29 4.40 22.33 -7.12
N GLY A 30 4.36 22.06 -5.81
CA GLY A 30 3.26 21.37 -5.12
C GLY A 30 1.85 21.86 -5.46
N GLU A 31 1.60 23.17 -5.42
CA GLU A 31 0.30 23.77 -5.80
C GLU A 31 -0.17 23.40 -7.21
N SER A 32 0.75 23.46 -8.19
CA SER A 32 0.46 23.10 -9.58
C SER A 32 0.17 21.61 -9.72
N ILE A 33 0.96 20.76 -9.06
CA ILE A 33 0.78 19.31 -9.05
C ILE A 33 -0.57 18.94 -8.43
N LYS A 34 -0.91 19.47 -7.26
CA LYS A 34 -2.22 19.24 -6.60
C LYS A 34 -3.39 19.59 -7.51
N LYS A 35 -3.33 20.72 -8.22
CA LYS A 35 -4.40 21.12 -9.16
C LYS A 35 -4.53 20.13 -10.32
N ARG A 36 -3.43 19.61 -10.85
CA ARG A 36 -3.45 18.59 -11.93
C ARG A 36 -3.93 17.24 -11.40
N LEU A 37 -3.51 16.81 -10.22
CA LEU A 37 -4.00 15.60 -9.56
C LEU A 37 -5.52 15.64 -9.34
N LYS A 38 -6.06 16.77 -8.86
CA LYS A 38 -7.51 16.94 -8.70
C LYS A 38 -8.27 16.75 -10.02
N LYS A 39 -7.71 17.20 -11.15
CA LYS A 39 -8.30 16.94 -12.49
C LYS A 39 -8.20 15.49 -12.93
N LEU A 40 -7.10 14.79 -12.63
CA LEU A 40 -6.97 13.36 -12.90
C LEU A 40 -7.99 12.55 -12.11
N ILE A 41 -8.19 12.91 -10.83
CA ILE A 41 -9.22 12.30 -9.97
C ILE A 41 -10.63 12.55 -10.53
N GLU A 42 -10.93 13.77 -11.01
CA GLU A 42 -12.21 14.06 -11.66
C GLU A 42 -12.44 13.22 -12.93
N LYS A 43 -11.36 12.96 -13.69
CA LYS A 43 -11.41 12.22 -14.97
C LYS A 43 -11.54 10.71 -14.77
N ASP A 44 -10.76 10.12 -13.85
CA ASP A 44 -10.85 8.72 -13.48
C ASP A 44 -10.66 8.57 -11.96
N PRO A 45 -11.76 8.62 -11.18
CA PRO A 45 -11.66 8.61 -9.73
C PRO A 45 -11.28 7.23 -9.19
N ASP A 46 -11.33 6.17 -10.01
CA ASP A 46 -10.95 4.81 -9.61
C ASP A 46 -9.49 4.49 -9.99
N PHE A 47 -8.72 5.44 -10.52
CA PHE A 47 -7.27 5.36 -10.60
C PHE A 47 -6.63 6.00 -9.36
N LEU A 48 -6.13 5.17 -8.47
CA LEU A 48 -5.93 5.56 -7.07
C LEU A 48 -4.56 6.18 -6.77
N ASP A 49 -3.58 6.02 -7.65
CA ASP A 49 -2.25 6.64 -7.47
C ASP A 49 -2.35 8.18 -7.50
N SER A 50 -3.34 8.75 -8.22
CA SER A 50 -3.62 10.19 -8.17
C SER A 50 -4.04 10.68 -6.78
N HIS A 51 -4.80 9.85 -6.05
CA HIS A 51 -5.17 10.14 -4.67
C HIS A 51 -3.99 9.96 -3.72
N VAL A 52 -3.20 8.89 -3.91
CA VAL A 52 -2.04 8.60 -3.05
C VAL A 52 -0.99 9.71 -3.15
N LEU A 53 -0.67 10.19 -4.36
CA LEU A 53 0.28 11.30 -4.50
C LEU A 53 -0.27 12.61 -3.93
N LEU A 54 -1.58 12.88 -4.09
CA LEU A 54 -2.20 14.04 -3.47
C LEU A 54 -2.14 13.97 -1.94
N TYR A 55 -2.41 12.80 -1.38
CA TYR A 55 -2.26 12.52 0.06
C TYR A 55 -0.83 12.80 0.54
N GLN A 56 0.19 12.32 -0.17
CA GLN A 56 1.60 12.53 0.20
C GLN A 56 1.97 14.01 0.22
N ILE A 57 1.59 14.76 -0.83
CA ILE A 57 1.86 16.21 -0.88
C ILE A 57 1.15 16.95 0.27
N LEU A 58 -0.09 16.57 0.60
CA LEU A 58 -0.84 17.19 1.70
C LEU A 58 -0.26 16.84 3.08
N GLN A 59 0.35 15.65 3.23
CA GLN A 59 1.09 15.30 4.44
C GLN A 59 2.32 16.20 4.62
N ASP A 60 3.09 16.41 3.55
CA ASP A 60 4.30 17.25 3.59
C ASP A 60 3.98 18.73 3.91
N GLU A 61 2.74 19.15 3.66
CA GLU A 61 2.24 20.50 3.94
C GLU A 61 1.59 20.65 5.33
N ASP A 62 1.61 19.62 6.18
CA ASP A 62 0.97 19.61 7.51
C ASP A 62 -0.54 19.97 7.49
N ASN A 63 -1.29 19.50 6.48
CA ASN A 63 -2.76 19.69 6.38
C ASN A 63 -3.54 18.41 6.74
N PRO A 64 -3.71 18.08 8.03
CA PRO A 64 -4.20 16.77 8.46
C PRO A 64 -5.65 16.47 8.07
N ALA A 65 -6.53 17.48 8.03
CA ALA A 65 -7.96 17.25 7.78
C ALA A 65 -8.26 16.85 6.33
N GLU A 66 -7.59 17.45 5.34
CA GLU A 66 -7.76 17.10 3.92
C GLU A 66 -7.04 15.79 3.58
N THR A 67 -5.86 15.57 4.20
CA THR A 67 -5.03 14.37 4.04
C THR A 67 -5.82 13.07 4.27
N GLU A 68 -6.48 12.94 5.43
CA GLU A 68 -7.19 11.70 5.79
C GLU A 68 -8.34 11.42 4.82
N LYS A 69 -9.07 12.46 4.45
CA LYS A 69 -10.23 12.33 3.58
C LYS A 69 -9.85 11.79 2.20
N ILE A 70 -8.75 12.28 1.62
CA ILE A 70 -8.28 11.83 0.31
C ILE A 70 -7.88 10.36 0.35
N LEU A 71 -7.16 9.94 1.39
CA LEU A 71 -6.72 8.55 1.50
C LEU A 71 -7.88 7.60 1.85
N ASP A 72 -8.84 8.04 2.66
CA ASP A 72 -10.05 7.28 2.96
C ASP A 72 -10.91 7.06 1.72
N GLU A 73 -11.04 8.08 0.87
CA GLU A 73 -11.69 7.93 -0.43
C GLU A 73 -10.97 6.90 -1.30
N ALA A 74 -9.64 7.00 -1.43
CA ALA A 74 -8.84 6.06 -2.21
C ALA A 74 -9.00 4.62 -1.69
N TYR A 75 -8.91 4.42 -0.38
CA TYR A 75 -9.09 3.11 0.24
C TYR A 75 -10.49 2.54 0.00
N ASN A 76 -11.54 3.33 0.21
CA ASN A 76 -12.91 2.87 0.02
C ASN A 76 -13.17 2.44 -1.44
N ARG A 77 -12.59 3.16 -2.41
CA ARG A 77 -12.61 2.78 -3.82
C ARG A 77 -11.82 1.51 -4.08
N ALA A 78 -10.61 1.39 -3.53
CA ALA A 78 -9.79 0.18 -3.65
C ALA A 78 -10.56 -1.06 -3.18
N ILE A 79 -11.17 -1.00 -1.99
CA ILE A 79 -11.97 -2.10 -1.45
C ILE A 79 -13.17 -2.40 -2.35
N LYS A 80 -13.88 -1.37 -2.84
CA LYS A 80 -15.01 -1.56 -3.76
C LYS A 80 -14.60 -2.22 -5.08
N LEU A 81 -13.40 -1.93 -5.60
CA LEU A 81 -12.89 -2.52 -6.83
C LEU A 81 -12.61 -4.02 -6.65
N ILE A 82 -11.91 -4.41 -5.58
CA ILE A 82 -11.40 -5.79 -5.45
C ILE A 82 -12.41 -6.77 -4.85
N THR A 83 -13.40 -6.26 -4.11
CA THR A 83 -14.32 -7.13 -3.37
C THR A 83 -15.44 -7.68 -4.23
N ASP A 84 -15.85 -8.92 -3.94
CA ASP A 84 -17.04 -9.49 -4.55
C ASP A 84 -18.33 -8.92 -3.93
N LYS A 85 -19.49 -9.38 -4.40
CA LYS A 85 -20.81 -8.97 -3.87
C LYS A 85 -21.04 -9.29 -2.38
N HIS A 86 -20.18 -10.08 -1.76
CA HIS A 86 -20.21 -10.44 -0.35
C HIS A 86 -19.14 -9.71 0.47
N GLY A 87 -18.35 -8.84 -0.14
CA GLY A 87 -17.27 -8.10 0.52
C GLY A 87 -15.99 -8.91 0.68
N ASN A 88 -15.84 -10.06 0.02
CA ASN A 88 -14.63 -10.87 0.13
C ASN A 88 -13.53 -10.30 -0.76
N TRP A 89 -12.29 -10.32 -0.27
CA TRP A 89 -11.08 -10.03 -1.07
C TRP A 89 -10.81 -11.15 -2.09
N PRO A 90 -10.09 -10.86 -3.19
CA PRO A 90 -9.66 -11.90 -4.11
C PRO A 90 -8.69 -12.85 -3.38
N ASP A 91 -8.54 -14.06 -3.90
CA ASP A 91 -7.50 -14.96 -3.42
C ASP A 91 -6.12 -14.48 -3.86
N VAL A 92 -6.05 -13.79 -5.01
CA VAL A 92 -4.82 -13.27 -5.61
C VAL A 92 -5.04 -11.82 -6.05
N LEU A 93 -4.20 -10.91 -5.53
CA LEU A 93 -4.09 -9.52 -5.92
C LEU A 93 -2.63 -9.26 -6.29
N GLU A 94 -2.24 -9.77 -7.45
CA GLU A 94 -0.86 -9.89 -7.88
C GLU A 94 -0.26 -8.53 -8.27
N TRP A 95 0.95 -8.25 -7.79
CA TRP A 95 1.68 -6.99 -8.06
C TRP A 95 2.30 -6.96 -9.45
N GLY A 96 2.55 -8.13 -10.03
CA GLY A 96 3.03 -8.29 -11.40
C GLY A 96 2.15 -7.56 -12.42
N TRP A 97 0.83 -7.50 -12.20
CA TRP A 97 -0.11 -6.73 -13.01
C TRP A 97 0.02 -5.23 -12.70
N LEU A 98 0.41 -4.45 -13.70
CA LEU A 98 0.59 -2.99 -13.56
C LEU A 98 -0.71 -2.31 -13.12
N GLU A 99 -1.83 -2.83 -13.64
CA GLU A 99 -3.19 -2.41 -13.41
C GLU A 99 -3.60 -2.54 -11.94
N ASN A 100 -3.01 -3.46 -11.19
CA ASN A 100 -3.30 -3.62 -9.76
C ASN A 100 -2.51 -2.69 -8.85
N ARG A 101 -1.38 -2.12 -9.31
CA ARG A 101 -0.42 -1.45 -8.42
C ARG A 101 -1.02 -0.24 -7.72
N HIS A 102 -1.83 0.56 -8.40
CA HIS A 102 -2.48 1.74 -7.81
C HIS A 102 -3.44 1.36 -6.67
N ILE A 103 -4.14 0.24 -6.81
CA ILE A 103 -5.04 -0.31 -5.78
C ILE A 103 -4.24 -0.78 -4.57
N ILE A 104 -3.20 -1.58 -4.81
CA ILE A 104 -2.36 -2.13 -3.74
C ILE A 104 -1.70 -0.99 -2.95
N ARG A 105 -1.16 0.03 -3.65
CA ARG A 105 -0.55 1.21 -3.02
C ARG A 105 -1.54 2.01 -2.17
N ALA A 106 -2.78 2.20 -2.64
CA ALA A 106 -3.81 2.89 -1.87
C ALA A 106 -4.15 2.14 -0.56
N ILE A 107 -4.29 0.82 -0.64
CA ILE A 107 -4.54 -0.03 0.53
C ILE A 107 -3.35 0.00 1.50
N LEU A 108 -2.12 -0.10 0.99
CA LEU A 108 -0.91 -0.05 1.81
C LEU A 108 -0.79 1.28 2.56
N ASN A 109 -0.95 2.42 1.87
CA ASN A 109 -0.87 3.74 2.50
C ASN A 109 -1.93 3.91 3.58
N LYS A 110 -3.14 3.36 3.38
CA LYS A 110 -4.17 3.37 4.43
C LYS A 110 -3.74 2.59 5.67
N ALA A 111 -3.17 1.40 5.50
CA ALA A 111 -2.67 0.60 6.62
C ALA A 111 -1.53 1.31 7.37
N ILE A 112 -0.61 1.97 6.64
CA ILE A 112 0.45 2.79 7.21
C ILE A 112 -0.14 3.95 8.03
N LEU A 113 -1.09 4.71 7.49
CA LEU A 113 -1.75 5.81 8.21
C LEU A 113 -2.47 5.32 9.48
N LEU A 114 -3.09 4.15 9.44
CA LEU A 114 -3.72 3.55 10.62
C LEU A 114 -2.67 3.21 11.69
N TRP A 115 -1.55 2.62 11.29
CA TRP A 115 -0.47 2.27 12.22
C TRP A 115 0.18 3.52 12.84
N ASP A 116 0.43 4.56 12.05
CA ASP A 116 0.93 5.86 12.53
C ASP A 116 -0.01 6.48 13.58
N LYS A 117 -1.32 6.26 13.44
CA LYS A 117 -2.34 6.68 14.42
C LYS A 117 -2.57 5.72 15.58
N ASN A 118 -1.68 4.75 15.77
CA ASN A 118 -1.80 3.71 16.80
C ASN A 118 -3.06 2.84 16.69
N LYS A 119 -3.71 2.80 15.52
CA LYS A 119 -4.78 1.84 15.20
C LYS A 119 -4.15 0.53 14.72
N THR A 120 -3.28 -0.02 15.55
CA THR A 120 -2.34 -1.11 15.20
C THR A 120 -3.05 -2.37 14.73
N GLU A 121 -4.13 -2.78 15.40
CA GLU A 121 -4.88 -3.99 15.01
C GLU A 121 -5.57 -3.84 13.66
N GLU A 122 -6.12 -2.66 13.37
CA GLU A 122 -6.75 -2.37 12.08
C GLU A 122 -5.70 -2.37 10.94
N ALA A 123 -4.54 -1.76 11.18
CA ALA A 123 -3.43 -1.78 10.24
C ALA A 123 -2.94 -3.20 9.97
N LEU A 124 -2.77 -3.99 11.04
CA LEU A 124 -2.26 -5.36 10.97
C LEU A 124 -3.19 -6.29 10.19
N ASP A 125 -4.52 -6.15 10.34
CA ASP A 125 -5.49 -6.89 9.52
C ASP A 125 -5.32 -6.60 8.02
N ILE A 126 -5.14 -5.33 7.66
CA ILE A 126 -4.94 -4.94 6.25
C ILE A 126 -3.60 -5.45 5.72
N PHE A 127 -2.50 -5.30 6.48
CA PHE A 127 -1.20 -5.81 6.07
C PHE A 127 -1.22 -7.34 5.86
N ARG A 128 -1.87 -8.09 6.75
CA ARG A 128 -2.03 -9.55 6.59
C ARG A 128 -2.84 -9.91 5.34
N LYS A 129 -3.91 -9.16 5.04
CA LYS A 129 -4.71 -9.36 3.81
C LYS A 129 -3.89 -9.08 2.54
N LEU A 130 -3.10 -8.01 2.53
CA LEU A 130 -2.15 -7.72 1.45
C LEU A 130 -1.15 -8.86 1.27
N LEU A 131 -0.48 -9.29 2.35
CA LEU A 131 0.50 -10.38 2.28
C LEU A 131 -0.12 -11.71 1.83
N LYS A 132 -1.35 -12.00 2.25
CA LYS A 132 -2.06 -13.23 1.86
C LYS A 132 -2.45 -13.24 0.38
N THR A 133 -2.83 -12.09 -0.16
CA THR A 133 -3.24 -11.95 -1.58
C THR A 133 -2.06 -11.80 -2.54
N ASN A 134 -0.88 -11.40 -2.04
CA ASN A 134 0.37 -11.41 -2.76
C ASN A 134 1.54 -11.90 -1.87
N PRO A 135 1.77 -13.22 -1.76
CA PRO A 135 2.86 -13.77 -0.96
C PRO A 135 4.27 -13.36 -1.42
N GLY A 136 4.43 -12.94 -2.69
CA GLY A 136 5.69 -12.37 -3.19
C GLY A 136 6.10 -11.07 -2.48
N ASP A 137 5.14 -10.43 -1.80
CA ASP A 137 5.31 -9.26 -0.94
C ASP A 137 6.13 -8.12 -1.55
N ASN A 138 5.89 -7.81 -2.82
CA ASN A 138 6.58 -6.72 -3.52
C ASN A 138 6.36 -5.35 -2.86
N VAL A 139 5.33 -5.23 -2.02
CA VAL A 139 4.99 -4.00 -1.30
C VAL A 139 5.61 -3.90 0.09
N GLY A 140 6.24 -4.98 0.59
CA GLY A 140 6.90 -4.99 1.89
C GLY A 140 5.95 -5.06 3.10
N ALA A 141 4.73 -5.58 2.94
CA ALA A 141 3.77 -5.71 4.03
C ALA A 141 4.28 -6.62 5.17
N ARG A 142 5.14 -7.61 4.88
CA ARG A 142 5.70 -8.51 5.89
C ARG A 142 6.59 -7.79 6.90
N ASP A 143 7.30 -6.75 6.47
CA ASP A 143 8.20 -6.00 7.33
C ASP A 143 7.39 -5.19 8.35
N PHE A 144 6.26 -4.61 7.91
CA PHE A 144 5.31 -3.91 8.77
C PHE A 144 4.61 -4.86 9.76
N ILE A 145 4.19 -6.05 9.32
CA ILE A 145 3.64 -7.10 10.20
C ILE A 145 4.66 -7.43 11.29
N LEU A 146 5.91 -7.71 10.91
CA LEU A 146 6.96 -8.06 11.86
C LEU A 146 7.24 -6.92 12.84
N ALA A 147 7.27 -5.67 12.36
CA ALA A 147 7.53 -4.50 13.19
C ALA A 147 6.45 -4.35 14.27
N ILE A 148 5.18 -4.46 13.89
CA ILE A 148 4.05 -4.46 14.80
C ILE A 148 4.17 -5.60 15.82
N ARG A 149 4.48 -6.83 15.38
CA ARG A 149 4.64 -7.99 16.26
C ARG A 149 5.81 -7.89 17.22
N MET A 150 6.81 -7.07 16.87
CA MET A 150 7.93 -6.70 17.73
C MET A 150 7.66 -5.45 18.58
N ASN A 151 6.41 -4.98 18.64
CA ASN A 151 5.96 -3.78 19.37
C ASN A 151 6.66 -2.48 18.94
N MET A 152 7.03 -2.36 17.66
CA MET A 152 7.50 -1.08 17.11
C MET A 152 6.30 -0.21 16.75
N THR A 153 6.41 1.08 17.03
CA THR A 153 5.57 2.12 16.42
C THR A 153 6.02 2.39 14.99
N TYR A 154 5.14 2.94 14.16
CA TYR A 154 5.51 3.37 12.80
C TYR A 154 6.69 4.35 12.83
N LYS A 155 6.68 5.31 13.76
CA LYS A 155 7.75 6.28 13.94
C LYS A 155 9.11 5.64 14.27
N GLU A 156 9.13 4.60 15.10
CA GLU A 156 10.37 3.87 15.41
C GLU A 156 10.86 3.06 14.20
N TYR A 157 9.94 2.45 13.46
CA TYR A 157 10.24 1.73 12.24
C TYR A 157 10.87 2.66 11.20
N GLU A 158 10.21 3.80 10.91
CA GLU A 158 10.69 4.80 9.97
C GLU A 158 12.05 5.36 10.39
N LYS A 159 12.20 5.73 11.67
CA LYS A 159 13.48 6.24 12.19
C LYS A 159 14.64 5.27 11.97
N ARG A 160 14.36 3.96 12.00
CA ARG A 160 15.37 2.93 11.86
C ARG A 160 15.69 2.64 10.39
N PHE A 161 14.66 2.38 9.61
CA PHE A 161 14.82 1.77 8.28
C PHE A 161 14.72 2.76 7.14
N ASN A 162 13.98 3.87 7.27
CA ASN A 162 13.82 4.84 6.20
C ASN A 162 15.13 5.61 5.97
N LYS A 163 15.67 5.57 4.75
CA LYS A 163 16.91 6.25 4.32
C LYS A 163 16.61 7.46 3.42
N GLY A 164 15.54 8.20 3.70
CA GLY A 164 15.15 9.38 2.93
C GLY A 164 14.24 9.03 1.74
N GLY A 165 13.25 8.17 1.98
CA GLY A 165 12.25 7.74 1.01
C GLY A 165 12.45 6.33 0.45
N TYR A 166 13.47 5.60 0.91
CA TYR A 166 13.71 4.21 0.53
C TYR A 166 14.19 3.36 1.71
N TYR A 167 14.00 2.04 1.59
CA TYR A 167 14.52 1.04 2.53
C TYR A 167 15.65 0.26 1.85
N ASP A 168 16.78 0.11 2.53
CA ASP A 168 17.92 -0.66 2.04
C ASP A 168 17.89 -2.12 2.57
N ASN A 169 18.98 -2.86 2.38
CA ASN A 169 19.08 -4.25 2.83
C ASN A 169 18.99 -4.41 4.36
N GLU A 170 19.09 -3.34 5.16
CA GLU A 170 18.98 -3.42 6.62
C GLU A 170 17.60 -3.95 7.04
N SER A 171 16.52 -3.52 6.37
CA SER A 171 15.16 -4.00 6.68
C SER A 171 15.02 -5.49 6.38
N ALA A 172 15.51 -5.93 5.21
CA ALA A 172 15.47 -7.32 4.80
C ALA A 172 16.30 -8.23 5.72
N ASP A 173 17.51 -7.80 6.08
CA ASP A 173 18.37 -8.52 7.01
C ASP A 173 17.75 -8.61 8.41
N TRP A 174 17.14 -7.52 8.87
CA TRP A 174 16.42 -7.51 10.14
C TRP A 174 15.21 -8.45 10.09
N PHE A 175 14.43 -8.44 9.01
CA PHE A 175 13.30 -9.34 8.85
C PHE A 175 13.74 -10.80 8.94
N ASN A 176 14.73 -11.19 8.12
CA ASN A 176 15.27 -12.55 8.04
C ASN A 176 15.77 -13.08 9.39
N LYS A 177 16.31 -12.21 10.25
CA LYS A 177 16.79 -12.57 11.59
C LYS A 177 15.66 -12.77 12.61
N ASN A 178 14.46 -12.24 12.37
CA ASN A 178 13.45 -12.10 13.41
C ASN A 178 12.10 -12.77 13.11
N TYR A 179 11.69 -12.92 11.84
CA TYR A 179 10.34 -13.38 11.51
C TYR A 179 10.00 -14.77 12.09
N LYS A 180 11.00 -15.66 12.22
CA LYS A 180 10.83 -17.01 12.81
C LYS A 180 10.36 -17.02 14.27
N LYS A 181 10.42 -15.88 14.96
CA LYS A 181 9.84 -15.70 16.31
C LYS A 181 8.31 -15.68 16.30
N PHE A 182 7.69 -15.47 15.12
CA PHE A 182 6.25 -15.34 14.94
C PHE A 182 5.73 -16.35 13.90
N PRO A 183 5.78 -17.66 14.20
CA PRO A 183 5.36 -18.70 13.26
C PRO A 183 3.87 -18.60 12.88
N ASP A 184 3.04 -18.02 13.76
CA ASP A 184 1.63 -17.74 13.51
C ASP A 184 1.42 -16.73 12.36
N GLU A 185 2.37 -15.83 12.13
CA GLU A 185 2.35 -14.89 11.01
C GLU A 185 3.01 -15.44 9.76
N PHE A 186 4.11 -16.17 9.89
CA PHE A 186 5.03 -16.37 8.76
C PHE A 186 5.23 -17.82 8.32
N SER A 187 4.87 -18.84 9.12
CA SER A 187 5.07 -20.24 8.69
C SER A 187 4.18 -20.66 7.52
N TRP A 188 3.01 -20.04 7.35
CA TRP A 188 2.20 -20.24 6.15
C TRP A 188 2.81 -19.50 4.95
N TRP A 189 3.38 -18.33 5.18
CA TRP A 189 3.98 -17.48 4.15
C TRP A 189 5.25 -18.11 3.59
N GLU A 190 6.13 -18.67 4.43
CA GLU A 190 7.31 -19.46 4.00
C GLU A 190 6.91 -20.55 3.00
N LYS A 191 5.88 -21.35 3.35
CA LYS A 191 5.36 -22.40 2.47
C LYS A 191 4.75 -21.86 1.19
N ALA A 192 4.15 -20.67 1.25
CA ALA A 192 3.58 -20.02 0.07
C ALA A 192 4.69 -19.61 -0.90
N VAL A 193 5.76 -18.95 -0.41
CA VAL A 193 6.86 -18.49 -1.28
C VAL A 193 7.71 -19.64 -1.82
N GLU A 194 7.94 -20.71 -1.06
CA GLU A 194 8.62 -21.93 -1.55
C GLU A 194 7.90 -22.60 -2.73
N LYS A 195 6.58 -22.39 -2.85
CA LYS A 195 5.78 -22.96 -3.94
C LYS A 195 5.85 -22.14 -5.23
N TYR A 196 6.25 -20.87 -5.14
CA TYR A 196 6.28 -19.92 -6.26
C TYR A 196 7.69 -19.48 -6.67
N GLY A 197 8.72 -19.82 -5.89
CA GLY A 197 10.14 -19.65 -6.21
C GLY A 197 10.76 -20.93 -6.77
#